data_AF-A0A496UNS5-F1
#
_entry.id   AF-A0A496UNS5-F1
#
_cell.length_a   1.000
_cell.length_b   1.000
_cell.length_c   1.000
_cell.angle_alpha   90.00
_cell.angle_beta   90.00
_cell.angle_gamma   90.00
#
_symmetry.space_group_name_H-M   'P 1'
#
loop_
_entity.id
_entity.type
_entity.pdbx_description
1 polymer ?
#
loop_
_entity_poly.entity_id
_entity_poly.type
_entity_poly.pdbx_seq_one_letter_code
_entity_poly.pdbx_strand_id
1 'polypeptide(L)'
;MEMLDEGLQKLIATVDLEGTTCGLKHSAEDPSEDHPAVDYLCQNLGYDLDGNIMIDAIIQIPVCEECANALYGAEWVLCYCTECMSSQWILKSKSKVRFDNDVHVIWMKECPVCYSENVQQLDEQ
;
A
#
# COMPACT_ATOMS: atom_id res chain seq x y z
N MET A 1 31.08 2.96 4.24
CA MET A 1 30.37 3.64 3.14
C MET A 1 29.42 2.60 2.61
N GLU A 2 28.19 2.63 3.10
CA GLU A 2 27.20 1.56 2.97
C GLU A 2 26.85 1.35 1.50
N MET A 3 26.87 0.08 1.09
CA MET A 3 26.34 -0.36 -0.21
C MET A 3 24.82 -0.14 -0.15
N LEU A 4 24.36 0.99 -0.69
CA LEU A 4 22.96 1.12 -1.09
C LEU A 4 22.66 -0.04 -2.05
N ASP A 5 21.77 -0.91 -1.59
CA ASP A 5 21.27 -2.11 -2.26
C ASP A 5 21.09 -1.89 -3.77
N GLU A 6 21.78 -2.68 -4.59
CA GLU A 6 21.65 -2.66 -6.05
C GLU A 6 20.19 -2.85 -6.50
N GLY A 7 19.35 -3.46 -5.65
CA GLY A 7 17.90 -3.55 -5.80
C GLY A 7 17.20 -2.19 -5.75
N LEU A 8 17.54 -1.34 -4.78
CA LEU A 8 16.98 0.01 -4.65
C LEU A 8 17.43 0.93 -5.80
N GLN A 9 18.69 0.80 -6.24
CA GLN A 9 19.20 1.56 -7.39
C GLN A 9 18.51 1.15 -8.70
N LYS A 10 18.17 -0.13 -8.88
CA LYS A 10 17.35 -0.60 -10.02
C LYS A 10 15.91 -0.12 -9.92
N LEU A 11 15.33 -0.11 -8.71
CA LEU A 11 13.96 0.38 -8.45
C LEU A 11 13.82 1.87 -8.81
N ILE A 12 14.77 2.70 -8.37
CA ILE A 12 14.84 4.14 -8.66
C ILE A 12 15.08 4.40 -10.15
N ALA A 13 15.86 3.56 -10.83
CA ALA A 13 16.16 3.70 -12.26
C ALA A 13 14.99 3.35 -13.20
N THR A 14 13.90 2.75 -12.69
CA THR A 14 12.70 2.35 -13.46
C THR A 14 11.45 3.18 -13.18
N VAL A 15 11.56 4.27 -12.43
CA VAL A 15 10.42 5.14 -12.05
C VAL A 15 10.02 6.02 -13.25
N ASP A 16 9.43 5.41 -14.27
CA ASP A 16 8.69 6.14 -15.30
C ASP A 16 7.25 6.32 -14.81
N LEU A 17 6.99 7.50 -14.26
CA LEU A 17 5.65 7.94 -13.85
C LEU A 17 4.88 8.57 -15.03
N GLU A 18 5.50 8.77 -16.19
CA GLU A 18 4.88 9.47 -17.31
C GLU A 18 3.62 8.73 -17.79
N GLY A 19 2.49 9.43 -17.79
CA GLY A 19 1.20 8.85 -18.16
C GLY A 19 0.61 7.87 -17.14
N THR A 20 1.21 7.70 -15.96
CA THR A 20 0.65 6.89 -14.87
C THR A 20 -0.25 7.73 -13.96
N THR A 21 -1.29 7.10 -13.45
CA THR A 21 -2.24 7.70 -12.51
C THR A 21 -2.18 7.00 -11.16
N CYS A 22 -2.71 7.65 -10.13
CA CYS A 22 -2.70 7.16 -8.77
C CYS A 22 -3.41 5.80 -8.66
N GLY A 23 -2.76 4.80 -8.08
CA GLY A 23 -3.32 3.48 -7.81
C GLY A 23 -4.10 3.38 -6.50
N LEU A 24 -4.24 4.48 -5.75
CA LEU A 24 -4.99 4.51 -4.50
C LEU A 24 -6.41 5.05 -4.70
N LYS A 25 -7.33 4.57 -3.87
CA LYS A 25 -8.72 5.02 -3.85
C LYS A 25 -8.85 6.29 -3.01
N HIS A 26 -9.05 7.45 -3.64
CA HIS A 26 -9.25 8.74 -2.96
C HIS A 26 -10.62 8.80 -2.26
N SER A 27 -11.68 8.43 -2.96
CA SER A 27 -13.04 8.35 -2.40
C SER A 27 -13.90 7.31 -3.12
N ALA A 28 -15.17 7.19 -2.75
CA ALA A 28 -16.11 6.31 -3.45
C ALA A 28 -16.52 6.84 -4.83
N GLU A 29 -16.43 8.15 -5.03
CA GLU A 29 -16.93 8.85 -6.23
C GLU A 29 -15.81 9.51 -7.04
N ASP A 30 -14.55 9.35 -6.61
CA ASP A 30 -13.39 9.99 -7.19
C ASP A 30 -12.53 8.96 -7.94
N PRO A 31 -12.59 8.93 -9.27
CA PRO A 31 -11.85 7.98 -10.09
C PRO A 31 -10.35 8.30 -10.06
N SER A 32 -9.52 7.27 -10.06
CA SER A 32 -8.05 7.41 -10.07
C SER A 32 -7.49 8.11 -11.31
N GLU A 33 -8.20 8.06 -12.44
CA GLU A 33 -7.74 8.51 -13.76
C GLU A 33 -7.42 10.03 -13.82
N ASP A 34 -8.01 10.83 -12.93
CA ASP A 34 -7.80 12.28 -12.88
C ASP A 34 -6.60 12.70 -12.01
N HIS A 35 -5.90 11.75 -11.40
CA HIS A 35 -4.85 12.01 -10.42
C HIS A 35 -3.49 11.52 -10.93
N PRO A 36 -2.67 12.37 -11.58
CA PRO A 36 -1.36 11.97 -12.08
C PRO A 36 -0.44 11.57 -10.92
N ALA A 37 0.28 10.48 -11.10
CA ALA A 37 1.19 9.99 -10.08
C ALA A 37 2.48 10.83 -10.04
N VAL A 38 2.99 11.06 -8.83
CA VAL A 38 4.21 11.86 -8.57
C VAL A 38 5.28 11.04 -7.83
N ASP A 39 4.91 9.89 -7.28
CA ASP A 39 5.81 8.98 -6.57
C ASP A 39 5.23 7.55 -6.56
N TYR A 40 5.94 6.59 -5.94
CA TYR A 40 5.43 5.25 -5.63
C TYR A 40 5.45 4.97 -4.13
N LEU A 41 4.33 4.44 -3.62
CA LEU A 41 4.31 3.73 -2.35
C LEU A 41 4.82 2.30 -2.59
N CYS A 42 5.92 1.93 -1.92
CA CYS A 42 6.54 0.62 -2.09
C CYS A 42 6.41 -0.24 -0.82
N GLN A 43 6.25 -1.56 -1.00
CA GLN A 43 6.30 -2.54 0.08
C GLN A 43 6.97 -3.83 -0.38
N ASN A 44 7.97 -4.28 0.37
CA ASN A 44 8.56 -5.59 0.17
C ASN A 44 7.64 -6.67 0.72
N LEU A 45 7.34 -7.66 -0.10
CA LEU A 45 6.67 -8.88 0.29
C LEU A 45 7.69 -10.02 0.36
N GLY A 46 7.52 -10.85 1.38
CA GLY A 46 8.49 -11.88 1.67
C GLY A 46 8.06 -12.75 2.84
N TYR A 47 8.96 -13.62 3.25
CA TYR A 47 8.76 -14.52 4.36
C TYR A 47 10.03 -14.61 5.20
N ASP A 48 9.85 -14.94 6.47
CA ASP A 48 10.94 -15.20 7.40
C ASP A 48 11.33 -16.67 7.31
N LEU A 49 12.60 -16.93 7.02
CA LEU A 49 13.24 -18.24 7.16
C LEU A 49 14.35 -18.13 8.23
N ASP A 50 14.06 -18.63 9.42
CA ASP A 50 15.01 -18.71 10.54
C ASP A 50 15.68 -17.36 10.89
N GLY A 51 14.89 -16.28 10.88
CA GLY A 51 15.36 -14.92 11.15
C GLY A 51 16.00 -14.23 9.95
N ASN A 52 16.00 -14.86 8.77
CA ASN A 52 16.41 -14.23 7.52
C ASN A 52 15.16 -13.85 6.72
N ILE A 53 14.98 -12.54 6.53
CA ILE A 53 13.89 -12.02 5.70
C ILE A 53 14.26 -12.22 4.24
N MET A 54 13.51 -13.08 3.56
CA MET A 54 13.62 -13.31 2.11
C MET A 54 12.56 -12.47 1.41
N ILE A 55 12.97 -11.60 0.47
CA ILE A 55 12.06 -10.78 -0.32
C ILE A 55 11.72 -11.53 -1.61
N ASP A 56 10.43 -11.79 -1.83
CA ASP A 56 9.92 -12.46 -3.02
C ASP A 56 9.42 -11.49 -4.07
N ALA A 57 8.83 -10.38 -3.64
CA ALA A 57 8.22 -9.40 -4.52
C ALA A 57 8.27 -8.01 -3.91
N ILE A 58 8.14 -7.00 -4.76
CA ILE A 58 7.97 -5.61 -4.35
C ILE A 58 6.65 -5.12 -4.94
N ILE A 59 5.73 -4.72 -4.07
CA ILE A 59 4.55 -3.96 -4.49
C ILE A 59 5.00 -2.52 -4.73
N GLN A 60 4.65 -1.97 -5.89
CA GLN A 60 4.83 -0.56 -6.22
C GLN A 60 3.49 0.03 -6.63
N ILE A 61 2.99 0.99 -5.86
CA ILE A 61 1.71 1.63 -6.10
C ILE A 61 1.97 3.09 -6.48
N PRO A 62 1.66 3.52 -7.71
CA PRO A 62 1.81 4.93 -8.08
C PRO A 62 0.87 5.78 -7.21
N VAL A 63 1.36 6.91 -6.70
CA VAL A 63 0.58 7.81 -5.84
C VAL A 63 0.63 9.23 -6.36
N CYS A 64 -0.51 9.93 -6.36
CA CYS A 64 -0.56 11.36 -6.67
C CYS A 64 -0.06 12.21 -5.49
N GLU A 65 0.08 13.51 -5.73
CA GLU A 65 0.52 14.48 -4.72
C GLU A 65 -0.37 14.50 -3.47
N GLU A 66 -1.69 14.39 -3.63
CA GLU A 66 -2.62 14.35 -2.49
C GLU A 66 -2.37 13.12 -1.61
N CYS A 67 -2.30 11.93 -2.22
CA CYS A 67 -2.04 10.69 -1.51
C CYS A 67 -0.66 10.69 -0.85
N ALA A 68 0.37 11.17 -1.54
CA ALA A 68 1.72 11.31 -0.98
C ALA A 68 1.70 12.22 0.26
N ASN A 69 1.06 13.38 0.18
CA ASN A 69 0.93 14.30 1.31
C ASN A 69 0.14 13.70 2.47
N ALA A 70 -0.92 12.92 2.19
CA ALA A 70 -1.68 12.20 3.22
C ALA A 70 -0.84 11.13 3.94
N LEU A 71 0.05 10.43 3.22
CA LEU A 71 1.00 9.47 3.81
C LEU A 71 2.03 10.15 4.72
N TYR A 72 2.53 11.33 4.34
CA TYR A 72 3.44 12.12 5.17
C TYR A 72 2.73 12.77 6.37
N GLY A 73 1.42 12.99 6.26
CA GLY A 73 0.59 13.54 7.33
C GLY A 73 0.38 12.57 8.49
N ALA A 74 0.17 13.13 9.69
CA ALA A 74 -0.16 12.34 10.88
C ALA A 74 -1.66 12.04 11.02
N GLU A 75 -2.50 12.61 10.16
CA GLU A 75 -3.96 12.55 10.31
C GLU A 75 -4.60 11.29 9.73
N TRP A 76 -3.97 10.71 8.71
CA TRP A 76 -4.53 9.61 7.93
C TRP A 76 -3.74 8.32 8.13
N VAL A 77 -4.44 7.20 7.99
CA VAL A 77 -3.85 5.87 7.81
C VAL A 77 -4.39 5.29 6.52
N LEU A 78 -3.51 4.74 5.71
CA LEU A 78 -3.87 3.92 4.56
C LEU A 78 -3.93 2.45 4.97
N CYS A 79 -5.08 1.81 4.85
CA CYS A 79 -5.17 0.35 4.89
C CYS A 79 -5.05 -0.18 3.48
N TYR A 80 -4.10 -1.09 3.25
CA TYR A 80 -3.85 -1.69 1.93
C TYR A 80 -3.92 -3.21 2.00
N CYS A 81 -4.74 -3.83 1.14
CA CYS A 81 -4.85 -5.28 1.03
C CYS A 81 -3.90 -5.78 -0.05
N THR A 82 -2.97 -6.66 0.30
CA THR A 82 -2.00 -7.20 -0.66
C THR A 82 -2.61 -8.29 -1.55
N GLU A 83 -3.68 -8.95 -1.12
CA GLU A 83 -4.36 -10.00 -1.90
C GLU A 83 -5.16 -9.42 -3.09
N CYS A 84 -6.02 -8.43 -2.84
CA CYS A 84 -6.90 -7.85 -3.87
C CYS A 84 -6.46 -6.46 -4.34
N MET A 85 -5.32 -5.95 -3.85
CA MET A 85 -4.76 -4.63 -4.18
C MET A 85 -5.69 -3.44 -3.86
N SER A 86 -6.70 -3.66 -3.02
CA SER A 86 -7.63 -2.60 -2.61
C SER A 86 -7.04 -1.71 -1.52
N SER A 87 -7.34 -0.42 -1.57
CA SER A 87 -6.95 0.56 -0.56
C SER A 87 -8.15 1.25 0.10
N GLN A 88 -7.98 1.69 1.35
CA GLN A 88 -8.95 2.49 2.09
C GLN A 88 -8.24 3.48 3.02
N TRP A 89 -8.57 4.76 2.89
CA TRP A 89 -8.13 5.80 3.82
C TRP A 89 -8.99 5.87 5.07
N ILE A 90 -8.34 6.06 6.21
CA ILE A 90 -8.99 6.23 7.52
C ILE A 90 -8.45 7.50 8.18
N LEU A 91 -9.35 8.42 8.52
CA LEU A 91 -9.01 9.60 9.31
C LEU A 91 -8.88 9.20 10.79
N LYS A 92 -7.66 9.26 11.35
CA LYS A 92 -7.35 8.79 12.71
C LYS A 92 -8.27 9.41 13.76
N SER A 93 -8.56 10.71 13.66
CA SER A 93 -9.39 11.45 14.62
C SER A 93 -10.87 11.03 14.66
N LYS A 94 -11.37 10.37 13.60
CA LYS A 94 -12.75 9.87 13.53
C LYS A 94 -12.85 8.35 13.69
N SER A 95 -11.73 7.66 13.83
CA SER A 95 -11.70 6.21 13.98
C SER A 95 -12.13 5.78 15.39
N LYS A 96 -12.81 4.62 15.48
CA LYS A 96 -13.07 3.95 16.76
C LYS A 96 -11.82 3.26 17.33
N VAL A 97 -10.82 3.03 16.47
CA VAL A 97 -9.53 2.43 16.81
C VAL A 97 -8.49 3.54 16.90
N ARG A 98 -7.66 3.50 17.94
CA ARG A 98 -6.51 4.38 18.06
C ARG A 98 -5.37 3.81 17.24
N PHE A 99 -4.85 4.63 16.33
CA PHE A 99 -3.62 4.34 15.60
C PHE A 99 -2.50 5.12 16.25
N ASP A 100 -1.32 4.51 16.34
CA ASP A 100 -0.13 5.24 16.74
C ASP A 100 0.19 6.31 15.71
N ASN A 101 0.82 7.40 16.17
CA ASN A 101 1.11 8.54 15.29
C ASN A 101 2.07 8.17 14.16
N ASP A 102 2.99 7.22 14.41
CA ASP A 102 4.01 6.77 13.48
C ASP A 102 3.51 5.71 12.48
N VAL A 103 2.25 5.26 12.62
CA VAL A 103 1.63 4.34 11.67
C VAL A 103 0.90 5.15 10.61
N HIS A 104 1.38 5.06 9.37
CA HIS A 104 0.81 5.75 8.21
C HIS A 104 0.19 4.76 7.21
N VAL A 105 0.69 3.52 7.18
CA VAL A 105 0.18 2.45 6.32
C VAL A 105 0.02 1.17 7.13
N ILE A 106 -1.11 0.49 6.96
CA ILE A 106 -1.38 -0.85 7.46
C ILE A 106 -1.45 -1.78 6.27
N TRP A 107 -0.40 -2.60 6.12
CA TRP A 107 -0.35 -3.67 5.14
C TRP A 107 -1.08 -4.90 5.67
N MET A 108 -2.16 -5.27 5.01
CA MET A 108 -2.97 -6.42 5.35
C MET A 108 -2.76 -7.50 4.31
N LYS A 109 -2.51 -8.73 4.75
CA LYS A 109 -2.48 -9.89 3.85
C LYS A 109 -3.82 -10.00 3.11
N GLU A 110 -4.91 -9.96 3.86
CA GLU A 110 -6.29 -10.00 3.36
C GLU A 110 -7.16 -8.95 4.06
N CYS A 111 -8.13 -8.37 3.34
CA CYS A 111 -9.11 -7.45 3.90
C CYS A 111 -10.40 -8.20 4.30
N PRO A 112 -11.35 -7.56 5.02
CA PRO A 112 -12.60 -8.22 5.42
C PRO A 112 -13.42 -8.78 4.25
N VAL A 113 -13.33 -8.17 3.06
CA VAL A 113 -14.00 -8.66 1.84
C VAL A 113 -13.35 -9.98 1.41
N CYS A 114 -12.03 -10.00 1.18
CA CYS A 114 -11.29 -11.21 0.81
C CYS A 114 -11.48 -12.34 1.82
N TYR A 115 -11.41 -12.01 3.12
CA TYR A 115 -11.64 -12.99 4.18
C TYR A 115 -13.03 -13.62 4.08
N SER A 116 -14.08 -12.81 3.87
CA SER A 116 -15.45 -13.33 3.76
C SER A 116 -15.65 -14.23 2.54
N GLU A 117 -15.03 -13.90 1.41
CA GLU A 117 -15.08 -14.71 0.18
C GLU A 117 -14.36 -16.05 0.37
N ASN A 118 -13.22 -16.05 1.06
CA ASN A 118 -12.46 -17.26 1.35
C ASN A 118 -13.19 -18.21 2.31
N VAL A 119 -13.89 -17.68 3.31
CA VAL A 119 -14.68 -18.50 4.25
C VAL A 119 -15.88 -19.16 3.55
N GLN A 120 -16.57 -18.44 2.67
CA GLN A 120 -17.70 -19.01 1.91
C GLN A 120 -17.27 -20.18 1.01
N GLN A 121 -16.07 -20.11 0.42
CA GLN A 121 -15.54 -21.19 -0.41
C GLN A 121 -15.16 -22.46 0.36
N LEU A 122 -14.93 -22.36 1.68
CA LEU A 122 -14.64 -23.51 2.54
C LEU A 122 -15.91 -24.22 3.02
N ASP A 123 -17.03 -23.50 3.13
CA ASP A 123 -18.34 -24.07 3.51
C ASP A 123 -19.03 -24.81 2.34
N GLU A 124 -18.56 -24.59 1.10
CA GLU A 124 -19.08 -25.23 -0.12
C GLU A 124 -18.29 -26.49 -0.55
N GLN A 125 -17.26 -26.90 0.20
CA GLN A 125 -16.43 -28.09 -0.03
C GLN A 125 -16.70 -29.20 0.99
#